data_AF-A0A6J4J6S3-F1
#
_entry.id   AF-A0A6J4J6S3-F1
#
_cell.length_a   1.000
_cell.length_b   1.000
_cell.length_c   1.000
_cell.angle_alpha   90.00
_cell.angle_beta   90.00
_cell.angle_gamma   90.00
#
_symmetry.space_group_name_H-M   'P 1'
#
loop_
_entity.id
_entity.type
_entity.pdbx_description
1 polymer ?
#
loop_
_entity_poly.entity_id
_entity_poly.type
_entity_poly.pdbx_seq_one_letter_code
_entity_poly.pdbx_strand_id
1 'polypeptide(L)'
;EGEQLFELDSLEGPPQGAGLSASQVLSYPAARLFVERAAAAGHRAEITDGDAELLAEICGKLDGIALAIELAAARVGAHGLREIATLLDGRLKLEWRGRRTAPPRHQTLGATLDWSYGLISESERVVLRRLAVFAGPFTLQGAVAVASGGGEAAHSVVHALEQLVAKSLVSARPDGSSTRYRLLDATRHYAMQKLADCDEGRNIARRHARYVQDALGTTTAESSGGSQPSDSRDRAELLADARAALTRAYANDYGAEMRVPLAAACSRLFVELNLLNEGCLWASRALAVLDDTSRGSTWELELQSTLGHAFMFTERNSERCEGALRRGLEIAEALGDSFNKFRLLARLNMFYRRT
;
A
#
# COMPACT_ATOMS: atom_id res chain seq x y z
N GLU A 1 -21.69 -39.47 -0.10
CA GLU A 1 -22.35 -38.15 0.05
C GLU A 1 -21.25 -37.11 -0.03
N GLY A 2 -21.31 -36.24 -1.05
CA GLY A 2 -20.22 -35.34 -1.41
C GLY A 2 -20.34 -33.98 -0.72
N GLU A 3 -19.21 -33.43 -0.29
CA GLU A 3 -19.12 -32.03 0.11
C GLU A 3 -19.45 -31.14 -1.12
N GLN A 4 -20.41 -30.23 -0.99
CA GLN A 4 -20.70 -29.21 -2.00
C GLN A 4 -20.00 -27.91 -1.62
N LEU A 5 -19.23 -27.34 -2.56
CA LEU A 5 -18.59 -26.04 -2.38
C LEU A 5 -19.63 -24.94 -2.62
N PHE A 6 -19.86 -24.10 -1.62
CA PHE A 6 -20.57 -22.83 -1.77
C PHE A 6 -19.54 -21.72 -1.60
N GLU A 7 -19.33 -20.95 -2.67
CA GLU A 7 -18.50 -19.75 -2.59
C GLU A 7 -19.28 -18.67 -1.83
N LEU A 8 -18.70 -18.23 -0.72
CA LEU A 8 -19.23 -17.14 0.09
C LEU A 8 -18.30 -15.97 -0.06
N ASP A 9 -18.84 -14.86 -0.56
CA ASP A 9 -18.12 -13.60 -0.58
C ASP A 9 -17.80 -13.13 0.84
N SER A 10 -16.73 -12.33 0.95
CA SER A 10 -16.44 -11.63 2.19
C SER A 10 -17.58 -10.66 2.54
N LEU A 11 -17.84 -10.47 3.83
CA LEU A 11 -18.88 -9.53 4.26
C LEU A 11 -18.53 -8.14 3.78
N GLU A 12 -19.48 -7.49 3.09
CA GLU A 12 -19.28 -6.13 2.62
C GLU A 12 -18.98 -5.20 3.81
N GLY A 13 -17.89 -4.43 3.68
CA GLY A 13 -17.42 -3.49 4.66
C GLY A 13 -17.59 -2.05 4.20
N PRO A 14 -17.73 -1.11 5.15
CA PRO A 14 -17.80 0.31 4.82
C PRO A 14 -16.52 0.78 4.12
N PRO A 15 -16.61 1.66 3.10
CA PRO A 15 -15.44 2.28 2.50
C PRO A 15 -14.74 3.20 3.51
N GLN A 16 -13.40 3.16 3.53
CA GLN A 16 -12.57 4.04 4.36
C GLN A 16 -12.49 5.44 3.75
N GLY A 17 -12.41 6.47 4.59
CA GLY A 17 -12.25 7.86 4.19
C GLY A 17 -13.48 8.47 3.50
N ALA A 18 -14.62 7.77 3.51
CA ALA A 18 -15.85 8.22 2.88
C ALA A 18 -16.65 9.21 3.76
N GLY A 19 -16.23 9.44 5.01
CA GLY A 19 -16.91 10.37 5.92
C GLY A 19 -18.33 9.94 6.29
N LEU A 20 -18.55 8.63 6.42
CA LEU A 20 -19.86 8.04 6.74
C LEU A 20 -20.22 8.26 8.21
N SER A 21 -21.51 8.44 8.50
CA SER A 21 -22.04 8.41 9.87
C SER A 21 -22.00 7.00 10.47
N ALA A 22 -22.15 6.88 11.79
CA ALA A 22 -22.23 5.58 12.46
C ALA A 22 -23.40 4.74 11.93
N SER A 23 -24.56 5.36 11.70
CA SER A 23 -25.74 4.67 11.14
C SER A 23 -25.49 4.14 9.72
N GLN A 24 -24.75 4.88 8.90
CA GLN A 24 -24.37 4.45 7.55
C GLN A 24 -23.35 3.31 7.61
N VAL A 25 -22.33 3.41 8.47
CA VAL A 25 -21.35 2.34 8.68
C VAL A 25 -22.03 1.06 9.16
N LEU A 26 -23.00 1.15 10.07
CA LEU A 26 -23.76 0.00 10.58
C LEU A 26 -24.76 -0.59 9.58
N SER A 27 -24.90 -0.02 8.38
CA SER A 27 -25.65 -0.68 7.29
C SER A 27 -24.84 -1.84 6.67
N TYR A 28 -23.51 -1.82 6.80
CA TYR A 28 -22.62 -2.81 6.23
C TYR A 28 -22.58 -4.11 7.08
N PRO A 29 -22.71 -5.30 6.47
CA PRO A 29 -22.70 -6.57 7.18
C PRO A 29 -21.46 -6.81 8.06
N ALA A 30 -20.28 -6.41 7.61
CA ALA A 30 -19.05 -6.56 8.39
C ALA A 30 -19.07 -5.75 9.69
N ALA A 31 -19.51 -4.48 9.61
CA ALA A 31 -19.61 -3.59 10.77
C ALA A 31 -20.68 -4.07 11.76
N ARG A 32 -21.83 -4.55 11.24
CA ARG A 32 -22.89 -5.15 12.07
C ARG A 32 -22.40 -6.36 12.86
N LEU A 33 -21.73 -7.29 12.17
CA LEU A 33 -21.19 -8.48 12.81
C LEU A 33 -20.15 -8.09 13.87
N PHE A 34 -19.28 -7.12 13.57
CA PHE A 34 -18.27 -6.66 14.52
C PHE A 34 -18.91 -6.13 15.81
N VAL A 35 -19.91 -5.26 15.69
CA VAL A 35 -20.60 -4.66 16.86
C VAL A 35 -21.39 -5.70 17.64
N GLU A 36 -22.09 -6.62 16.95
CA GLU A 36 -22.80 -7.74 17.60
C GLU A 36 -21.84 -8.59 18.45
N ARG A 37 -20.68 -8.92 17.88
CA ARG A 37 -19.66 -9.75 18.56
C ARG A 37 -18.94 -9.00 19.66
N ALA A 38 -18.71 -7.70 19.50
CA ALA A 38 -18.12 -6.85 20.54
C ALA A 38 -19.07 -6.72 21.74
N ALA A 39 -20.37 -6.54 21.48
CA ALA A 39 -21.40 -6.51 22.50
C ALA A 39 -21.50 -7.83 23.27
N ALA A 40 -21.48 -8.96 22.55
CA ALA A 40 -21.44 -10.29 23.15
C ALA A 40 -20.19 -10.53 24.03
N ALA A 41 -19.09 -9.83 23.74
CA ALA A 41 -17.84 -9.89 24.52
C ALA A 41 -17.75 -8.83 25.64
N GLY A 42 -18.83 -8.08 25.89
CA GLY A 42 -18.93 -7.15 27.02
C GLY A 42 -18.63 -5.68 26.70
N HIS A 43 -18.43 -5.31 25.43
CA HIS A 43 -18.40 -3.89 25.03
C HIS A 43 -19.81 -3.30 25.09
N ARG A 44 -20.04 -2.29 25.92
CA ARG A 44 -21.38 -1.71 26.16
C ARG A 44 -21.55 -0.28 25.70
N ALA A 45 -20.51 0.34 25.14
CA ALA A 45 -20.61 1.69 24.60
C ALA A 45 -21.39 1.66 23.28
N GLU A 46 -22.23 2.66 23.05
CA GLU A 46 -22.86 2.88 21.76
C GLU A 46 -21.82 3.38 20.75
N ILE A 47 -21.94 2.94 19.49
CA ILE A 47 -21.09 3.42 18.41
C ILE A 47 -21.57 4.81 18.01
N THR A 48 -20.71 5.81 18.16
CA THR A 48 -21.00 7.20 17.81
C THR A 48 -20.45 7.55 16.44
N ASP A 49 -20.89 8.68 15.86
CA ASP A 49 -20.31 9.17 14.60
C ASP A 49 -18.79 9.41 14.69
N GLY A 50 -18.26 9.67 15.89
CA GLY A 50 -16.82 9.77 16.11
C GLY A 50 -16.07 8.44 15.99
N ASP A 51 -16.77 7.30 16.07
CA ASP A 51 -16.21 5.95 15.95
C ASP A 51 -16.37 5.38 14.53
N ALA A 52 -17.14 6.04 13.65
CA ALA A 52 -17.52 5.52 12.35
C ALA A 52 -16.32 5.21 11.45
N GLU A 53 -15.38 6.17 11.34
CA GLU A 53 -14.16 6.00 10.54
C GLU A 53 -13.26 4.89 11.10
N LEU A 54 -13.16 4.81 12.42
CA LEU A 54 -12.37 3.79 13.11
C LEU A 54 -12.95 2.39 12.90
N LEU A 55 -14.27 2.26 12.95
CA LEU A 55 -14.95 1.00 12.68
C LEU A 55 -14.80 0.58 11.21
N ALA A 56 -14.80 1.55 10.28
CA ALA A 56 -14.54 1.29 8.87
C ALA A 56 -13.10 0.84 8.62
N GLU A 57 -12.14 1.47 9.29
CA GLU A 57 -10.74 1.05 9.30
C GLU A 57 -10.59 -0.40 9.79
N ILE A 58 -11.19 -0.73 10.94
CA ILE A 58 -11.15 -2.08 11.52
C ILE A 58 -11.77 -3.10 10.56
N CYS A 59 -12.96 -2.83 10.02
CA CYS A 59 -13.62 -3.74 9.09
C CYS A 59 -12.81 -3.96 7.81
N GLY A 60 -12.19 -2.89 7.29
CA GLY A 60 -11.29 -2.97 6.15
C GLY A 60 -10.07 -3.84 6.45
N LYS A 61 -9.40 -3.61 7.59
CA LYS A 61 -8.26 -4.43 8.05
C LYS A 61 -8.62 -5.90 8.26
N LEU A 62 -9.89 -6.22 8.46
CA LEU A 62 -10.37 -7.59 8.67
C LEU A 62 -10.87 -8.26 7.37
N ASP A 63 -10.82 -7.54 6.25
CA ASP A 63 -11.21 -7.98 4.91
C ASP A 63 -12.63 -8.54 4.81
N GLY A 64 -13.53 -8.21 5.74
CA GLY A 64 -14.87 -8.81 5.78
C GLY A 64 -14.87 -10.31 6.13
N ILE A 65 -13.74 -10.89 6.55
CA ILE A 65 -13.64 -12.30 6.94
C ILE A 65 -14.34 -12.47 8.30
N ALA A 66 -15.50 -13.14 8.30
CA ALA A 66 -16.33 -13.31 9.49
C ALA A 66 -15.53 -13.84 10.70
N LEU A 67 -14.67 -14.85 10.50
CA LEU A 67 -13.80 -15.36 11.56
C LEU A 67 -12.85 -14.29 12.11
N ALA A 68 -12.22 -13.48 11.25
CA ALA A 68 -11.33 -12.42 11.69
C ALA A 68 -12.11 -11.35 12.49
N ILE A 69 -13.32 -11.01 12.04
CA ILE A 69 -14.24 -10.10 12.73
C ILE A 69 -14.59 -10.61 14.13
N GLU A 70 -14.96 -11.88 14.26
CA GLU A 70 -15.27 -12.47 15.56
C GLU A 70 -14.07 -12.44 16.52
N LEU A 71 -12.88 -12.77 16.01
CA LEU A 71 -11.65 -12.74 16.80
C LEU A 71 -11.32 -11.32 17.28
N ALA A 72 -11.40 -10.33 16.40
CA ALA A 72 -11.11 -8.94 16.76
C ALA A 72 -12.14 -8.37 17.76
N ALA A 73 -13.42 -8.54 17.44
CA ALA A 73 -14.53 -8.01 18.23
C ALA A 73 -14.53 -8.54 19.67
N ALA A 74 -14.13 -9.81 19.87
CA ALA A 74 -14.06 -10.43 21.20
C ALA A 74 -13.09 -9.73 22.19
N ARG A 75 -12.23 -8.83 21.70
CA ARG A 75 -11.19 -8.14 22.50
C ARG A 75 -11.53 -6.68 22.78
N VAL A 76 -12.54 -6.12 22.11
CA VAL A 76 -12.94 -4.71 22.26
C VAL A 76 -13.36 -4.40 23.69
N GLY A 77 -14.00 -5.35 24.40
CA GLY A 77 -14.35 -5.17 25.80
C GLY A 77 -13.15 -4.92 26.73
N ALA A 78 -11.97 -5.47 26.40
CA ALA A 78 -10.76 -5.35 27.21
C ALA A 78 -9.84 -4.18 26.77
N HIS A 79 -9.77 -3.90 25.46
CA HIS A 79 -8.80 -2.95 24.89
C HIS A 79 -9.43 -1.66 24.36
N GLY A 80 -10.74 -1.67 24.07
CA GLY A 80 -11.41 -0.58 23.37
C GLY A 80 -11.17 -0.59 21.85
N LEU A 81 -11.98 0.17 21.11
CA LEU A 81 -11.94 0.18 19.63
C LEU A 81 -10.62 0.70 19.07
N ARG A 82 -10.10 1.79 19.63
CA ARG A 82 -8.90 2.47 19.11
C ARG A 82 -7.67 1.58 19.22
N GLU A 83 -7.50 0.92 20.36
CA GLU A 83 -6.39 0.00 20.57
C GLU A 83 -6.49 -1.20 19.62
N ILE A 84 -7.70 -1.74 19.38
CA ILE A 84 -7.89 -2.84 18.42
C ILE A 84 -7.48 -2.43 17.01
N ALA A 85 -7.82 -1.22 16.56
CA ALA A 85 -7.39 -0.72 15.26
C ALA A 85 -5.85 -0.70 15.14
N THR A 86 -5.15 -0.28 16.19
CA THR A 86 -3.67 -0.27 16.24
C THR A 86 -3.09 -1.69 16.29
N LEU A 87 -3.66 -2.59 17.09
CA LEU A 87 -3.18 -3.97 17.20
C LEU A 87 -3.37 -4.79 15.92
N LEU A 88 -4.36 -4.42 15.09
CA LEU A 88 -4.60 -5.04 13.79
C LEU A 88 -3.51 -4.75 12.75
N ASP A 89 -2.69 -3.71 12.95
CA ASP A 89 -1.51 -3.44 12.11
C ASP A 89 -0.33 -4.37 12.45
N GLY A 90 -0.44 -5.14 13.54
CA GLY A 90 0.62 -5.99 14.06
C GLY A 90 0.44 -7.48 13.80
N ARG A 91 1.48 -8.24 14.15
CA ARG A 91 1.50 -9.71 14.11
C ARG A 91 0.38 -10.38 14.91
N LEU A 92 -0.13 -9.66 15.92
CA LEU A 92 -1.08 -10.15 16.91
C LEU A 92 -2.41 -10.61 16.29
N LYS A 93 -2.84 -10.01 15.18
CA LYS A 93 -4.05 -10.43 14.44
C LYS A 93 -4.07 -11.92 14.10
N LEU A 94 -2.89 -12.52 13.82
CA LEU A 94 -2.78 -13.93 13.41
C LEU A 94 -2.75 -14.89 14.59
N GLU A 95 -2.36 -14.43 15.77
CA GLU A 95 -2.19 -15.25 16.98
C GLU A 95 -3.43 -15.22 17.89
N TRP A 96 -4.41 -14.37 17.55
CA TRP A 96 -5.63 -14.23 18.31
C TRP A 96 -6.43 -15.53 18.37
N ARG A 97 -6.41 -16.13 19.56
CA ARG A 97 -7.22 -17.31 19.89
C ARG A 97 -8.71 -16.97 19.88
N GLY A 98 -9.48 -17.81 19.21
CA GLY A 98 -10.93 -17.89 19.22
C GLY A 98 -11.44 -18.92 20.22
N ARG A 99 -12.57 -19.56 19.92
CA ARG A 99 -13.17 -20.54 20.83
C ARG A 99 -12.24 -21.75 21.00
N ARG A 100 -11.94 -22.10 22.25
CA ARG A 100 -11.13 -23.29 22.61
C ARG A 100 -11.71 -24.60 22.09
N THR A 101 -13.02 -24.65 21.87
CA THR A 101 -13.74 -25.83 21.35
C THR A 101 -13.83 -25.88 19.83
N ALA A 102 -13.36 -24.86 19.11
CA ALA A 102 -13.29 -24.90 17.66
C ALA A 102 -12.22 -25.91 17.20
N PRO A 103 -12.36 -26.53 16.01
CA PRO A 103 -11.30 -27.34 15.41
C PRO A 103 -9.97 -26.57 15.42
N PRO A 104 -8.81 -27.20 15.63
CA PRO A 104 -7.52 -26.51 15.76
C PRO A 104 -7.24 -25.49 14.64
N ARG A 105 -7.59 -25.83 13.40
CA ARG A 105 -7.48 -24.94 12.23
C ARG A 105 -8.31 -23.66 12.33
N HIS A 106 -9.40 -23.62 13.10
CA HIS A 106 -10.25 -22.43 13.26
C HIS A 106 -10.00 -21.70 14.59
N GLN A 107 -9.03 -22.15 15.39
CA GLN A 107 -8.74 -21.53 16.68
C GLN A 107 -8.02 -20.20 16.54
N THR A 108 -7.28 -19.97 15.45
CA THR A 108 -6.66 -18.67 15.15
C THR A 108 -6.71 -18.45 13.65
N LEU A 109 -6.65 -17.18 13.22
CA LEU A 109 -6.54 -16.86 11.81
C LEU A 109 -5.24 -17.41 11.21
N GLY A 110 -4.14 -17.40 11.98
CA GLY A 110 -2.88 -18.03 11.59
C GLY A 110 -3.01 -19.54 11.34
N ALA A 111 -3.71 -20.27 12.20
CA ALA A 111 -3.94 -21.71 12.02
C ALA A 111 -4.79 -22.03 10.79
N THR A 112 -5.78 -21.18 10.46
CA THR A 112 -6.55 -21.32 9.23
C THR A 112 -5.64 -21.17 8.01
N LEU A 113 -4.81 -20.13 8.02
CA LEU A 113 -3.88 -19.85 6.93
C LEU A 113 -2.77 -20.90 6.82
N ASP A 114 -2.24 -21.42 7.93
CA ASP A 114 -1.29 -22.54 7.92
C ASP A 114 -1.87 -23.78 7.25
N TRP A 115 -3.14 -24.09 7.50
CA TRP A 115 -3.81 -25.20 6.84
C TRP A 115 -3.98 -24.94 5.34
N SER A 116 -4.50 -23.77 4.94
CA SER A 116 -4.63 -23.40 3.51
C SER A 116 -3.27 -23.39 2.79
N TYR A 117 -2.24 -22.89 3.45
CA TYR A 117 -0.87 -22.87 2.94
C TYR A 117 -0.30 -24.29 2.79
N GLY A 118 -0.65 -25.20 3.70
CA GLY A 118 -0.29 -26.61 3.64
C GLY A 118 -0.88 -27.36 2.44
N LEU A 119 -2.00 -26.89 1.88
CA LEU A 119 -2.70 -27.54 0.76
C LEU A 119 -2.26 -27.06 -0.63
N ILE A 120 -1.60 -25.90 -0.71
CA ILE A 120 -1.10 -25.36 -1.99
C ILE A 120 0.26 -25.95 -2.38
N SER A 121 0.53 -25.96 -3.68
CA SER A 121 1.78 -26.46 -4.25
C SER A 121 2.96 -25.56 -3.88
N GLU A 122 4.20 -26.04 -4.04
CA GLU A 122 5.36 -25.20 -3.71
C GLU A 122 5.48 -23.97 -4.62
N SER A 123 5.14 -24.06 -5.91
CA SER A 123 5.13 -22.88 -6.79
C SER A 123 4.09 -21.85 -6.37
N GLU A 124 2.90 -22.29 -5.97
CA GLU A 124 1.86 -21.43 -5.40
C GLU A 124 2.33 -20.75 -4.10
N ARG A 125 3.04 -21.50 -3.22
CA ARG A 125 3.61 -20.96 -1.99
C ARG A 125 4.68 -19.90 -2.25
N VAL A 126 5.58 -20.15 -3.20
CA VAL A 126 6.61 -19.19 -3.63
C VAL A 126 5.95 -17.91 -4.12
N VAL A 127 5.00 -18.02 -5.05
CA VAL A 127 4.32 -16.85 -5.62
C VAL A 127 3.54 -16.09 -4.54
N LEU A 128 2.79 -16.78 -3.67
CA LEU A 128 2.05 -16.14 -2.58
C LEU A 128 2.96 -15.33 -1.64
N ARG A 129 4.10 -15.92 -1.21
CA ARG A 129 5.10 -15.24 -0.37
C ARG A 129 5.65 -13.99 -1.06
N ARG A 130 5.98 -14.09 -2.36
CA ARG A 130 6.58 -12.99 -3.13
C ARG A 130 5.59 -11.86 -3.37
N LEU A 131 4.31 -12.16 -3.64
CA LEU A 131 3.28 -11.14 -3.83
C LEU A 131 2.95 -10.37 -2.55
N ALA A 132 3.30 -10.89 -1.37
CA ALA A 132 3.02 -10.25 -0.08
C ALA A 132 3.64 -8.84 0.09
N VAL A 133 4.63 -8.49 -0.74
CA VAL A 133 5.23 -7.14 -0.75
C VAL A 133 4.28 -6.06 -1.24
N PHE A 134 3.29 -6.42 -2.08
CA PHE A 134 2.26 -5.50 -2.55
C PHE A 134 1.41 -5.06 -1.36
N ALA A 135 1.31 -3.74 -1.16
CA ALA A 135 0.48 -3.14 -0.12
C ALA A 135 -0.92 -2.75 -0.63
N GLY A 136 -1.06 -2.57 -1.95
CA GLY A 136 -2.34 -2.30 -2.60
C GLY A 136 -2.74 -3.38 -3.61
N PRO A 137 -3.79 -3.11 -4.40
CA PRO A 137 -4.11 -3.88 -5.58
C PRO A 137 -2.96 -3.85 -6.61
N PHE A 138 -2.80 -4.91 -7.38
CA PHE A 138 -1.77 -5.04 -8.40
C PHE A 138 -2.31 -5.68 -9.68
N THR A 139 -1.63 -5.46 -10.79
CA THR A 139 -1.97 -6.06 -12.09
C THR A 139 -1.26 -7.39 -12.30
N LEU A 140 -1.70 -8.17 -13.30
CA LEU A 140 -0.96 -9.37 -13.72
C LEU A 140 0.50 -9.05 -14.08
N GLN A 141 0.73 -7.91 -14.75
CA GLN A 141 2.08 -7.43 -15.08
C GLN A 141 2.90 -7.15 -13.81
N GLY A 142 2.30 -6.52 -12.79
CA GLY A 142 2.94 -6.32 -11.50
C GLY A 142 3.29 -7.64 -10.81
N ALA A 143 2.36 -8.60 -10.80
CA ALA A 143 2.59 -9.93 -10.26
C ALA A 143 3.80 -10.61 -10.92
N VAL A 144 3.87 -10.59 -12.25
CA VAL A 144 4.98 -11.16 -13.02
C VAL A 144 6.28 -10.42 -12.73
N ALA A 145 6.28 -9.08 -12.73
CA ALA A 145 7.49 -8.28 -12.48
C ALA A 145 8.13 -8.58 -11.11
N VAL A 146 7.29 -8.78 -10.09
CA VAL A 146 7.75 -8.97 -8.71
C VAL A 146 8.00 -10.44 -8.37
N ALA A 147 7.10 -11.36 -8.75
CA ALA A 147 7.15 -12.74 -8.31
C ALA A 147 7.97 -13.67 -9.23
N SER A 148 8.30 -13.24 -10.46
CA SER A 148 9.20 -14.02 -11.34
C SER A 148 10.64 -14.05 -10.79
N GLY A 149 11.44 -15.03 -11.23
CA GLY A 149 12.85 -15.16 -10.87
C GLY A 149 13.15 -16.30 -9.90
N GLY A 150 14.44 -16.58 -9.65
CA GLY A 150 14.85 -17.68 -8.77
C GLY A 150 14.33 -19.05 -9.20
N GLY A 151 14.16 -19.28 -10.51
CA GLY A 151 13.59 -20.49 -11.09
C GLY A 151 12.14 -20.36 -11.57
N GLU A 152 11.39 -19.35 -11.10
CA GLU A 152 10.01 -19.11 -11.53
C GLU A 152 9.95 -18.31 -12.84
N ALA A 153 9.46 -18.95 -13.90
CA ALA A 153 9.18 -18.31 -15.18
C ALA A 153 7.85 -17.53 -15.14
N ALA A 154 7.70 -16.52 -16.00
CA ALA A 154 6.48 -15.69 -16.05
C ALA A 154 5.19 -16.53 -16.18
N HIS A 155 5.18 -17.55 -17.03
CA HIS A 155 4.04 -18.46 -17.20
C HIS A 155 3.69 -19.25 -15.92
N SER A 156 4.70 -19.62 -15.11
CA SER A 156 4.50 -20.28 -13.82
C SER A 156 3.82 -19.34 -12.83
N VAL A 157 4.25 -18.07 -12.80
CA VAL A 157 3.64 -17.03 -11.94
C VAL A 157 2.18 -16.80 -12.31
N VAL A 158 1.86 -16.72 -13.60
CA VAL A 158 0.48 -16.57 -14.08
C VAL A 158 -0.38 -17.75 -13.62
N HIS A 159 0.08 -18.98 -13.87
CA HIS A 159 -0.66 -20.18 -13.48
C HIS A 159 -0.85 -20.28 -11.96
N ALA A 160 0.21 -20.01 -11.18
CA ALA A 160 0.13 -19.99 -9.72
C ALA A 160 -0.85 -18.93 -9.21
N LEU A 161 -0.87 -17.73 -9.82
CA LEU A 161 -1.82 -16.68 -9.46
C LEU A 161 -3.27 -17.11 -9.72
N GLU A 162 -3.56 -17.76 -10.86
CA GLU A 162 -4.87 -18.33 -11.15
C GLU A 162 -5.31 -19.34 -10.09
N GLN A 163 -4.40 -20.24 -9.70
CA GLN A 163 -4.68 -21.23 -8.65
C GLN A 163 -4.90 -20.58 -7.27
N LEU A 164 -4.15 -19.53 -6.94
CA LEU A 164 -4.34 -18.79 -5.69
C LEU A 164 -5.69 -18.05 -5.67
N VAL A 165 -6.16 -17.55 -6.81
CA VAL A 165 -7.51 -16.96 -6.94
C VAL A 165 -8.58 -18.03 -6.77
N ALA A 166 -8.44 -19.18 -7.46
CA ALA A 166 -9.39 -20.30 -7.33
C ALA A 166 -9.48 -20.87 -5.91
N LYS A 167 -8.44 -20.67 -5.09
CA LYS A 167 -8.36 -21.10 -3.69
C LYS A 167 -8.60 -19.96 -2.69
N SER A 168 -9.08 -18.81 -3.18
CA SER A 168 -9.42 -17.61 -2.38
C SER A 168 -8.28 -17.07 -1.51
N LEU A 169 -7.02 -17.32 -1.88
CA LEU A 169 -5.84 -16.74 -1.23
C LEU A 169 -5.47 -15.37 -1.84
N VAL A 170 -5.92 -15.12 -3.06
CA VAL A 170 -5.83 -13.83 -3.75
C VAL A 170 -7.22 -13.46 -4.27
N SER A 171 -7.65 -12.22 -4.05
CA SER A 171 -8.88 -11.70 -4.63
C SER A 171 -8.61 -11.13 -6.02
N ALA A 172 -9.55 -11.32 -6.95
CA ALA A 172 -9.51 -10.76 -8.29
C ALA A 172 -10.78 -9.95 -8.55
N ARG A 173 -10.65 -8.73 -9.06
CA ARG A 173 -11.78 -7.86 -9.43
C ARG A 173 -11.61 -7.35 -10.86
N PRO A 174 -12.65 -7.42 -11.70
CA PRO A 174 -12.62 -6.78 -13.02
C PRO A 174 -12.41 -5.27 -12.90
N ASP A 175 -11.57 -4.71 -13.77
CA ASP A 175 -11.30 -3.27 -13.88
C ASP A 175 -11.16 -2.90 -15.37
N GLY A 176 -12.30 -2.56 -15.98
CA GLY A 176 -12.40 -2.35 -17.43
C GLY A 176 -12.04 -3.61 -18.21
N SER A 177 -11.02 -3.51 -19.06
CA SER A 177 -10.46 -4.63 -19.84
C SER A 177 -9.38 -5.42 -19.09
N SER A 178 -9.10 -5.07 -17.84
CA SER A 178 -8.05 -5.68 -17.02
C SER A 178 -8.61 -6.31 -15.74
N THR A 179 -7.77 -7.01 -14.98
CA THR A 179 -8.11 -7.57 -13.68
C THR A 179 -7.14 -7.02 -12.64
N ARG A 180 -7.70 -6.52 -11.53
CA ARG A 180 -6.94 -6.11 -10.35
C ARG A 180 -6.94 -7.25 -9.34
N TYR A 181 -5.75 -7.65 -8.93
CA TYR A 181 -5.53 -8.64 -7.90
C TYR A 181 -5.21 -7.95 -6.59
N ARG A 182 -5.57 -8.56 -5.46
CA ARG A 182 -5.20 -8.06 -4.13
C ARG A 182 -5.10 -9.23 -3.16
N LEU A 183 -4.04 -9.25 -2.34
CA LEU A 183 -4.02 -10.11 -1.16
C LEU A 183 -4.91 -9.49 -0.08
N LEU A 184 -5.78 -10.31 0.51
CA LEU A 184 -6.47 -9.93 1.75
C LEU A 184 -5.40 -9.60 2.81
N ASP A 185 -5.61 -8.56 3.62
CA ASP A 185 -4.64 -8.11 4.63
C ASP A 185 -4.20 -9.24 5.55
N ALA A 186 -5.12 -10.12 5.97
CA ALA A 186 -4.76 -11.31 6.76
C ALA A 186 -3.77 -12.23 6.03
N THR A 187 -4.08 -12.58 4.79
CA THR A 187 -3.25 -13.45 3.95
C THR A 187 -1.92 -12.80 3.63
N ARG A 188 -1.92 -11.49 3.36
CA ARG A 188 -0.71 -10.69 3.12
C ARG A 188 0.23 -10.71 4.32
N HIS A 189 -0.29 -10.43 5.53
CA HIS A 189 0.52 -10.46 6.74
C HIS A 189 1.13 -11.85 7.00
N TYR A 190 0.34 -12.90 6.78
CA TYR A 190 0.82 -14.28 6.89
C TYR A 190 1.91 -14.59 5.86
N ALA A 191 1.67 -14.25 4.59
CA ALA A 191 2.62 -14.47 3.51
C ALA A 191 3.91 -13.65 3.69
N MET A 192 3.84 -12.44 4.27
CA MET A 192 5.00 -11.65 4.65
C MET A 192 5.85 -12.33 5.74
N GLN A 193 5.24 -13.03 6.71
CA GLN A 193 6.01 -13.81 7.68
C GLN A 193 6.73 -14.97 7.01
N LYS A 194 6.03 -15.71 6.15
CA LYS A 194 6.65 -16.80 5.38
C LYS A 194 7.74 -16.29 4.44
N LEU A 195 7.62 -15.08 3.89
CA LEU A 195 8.68 -14.45 3.10
C LEU A 195 9.89 -14.10 3.97
N ALA A 196 9.69 -13.64 5.21
CA ALA A 196 10.77 -13.34 6.15
C ALA A 196 11.50 -14.62 6.63
N ASP A 197 10.80 -15.74 6.70
CA ASP A 197 11.39 -17.06 6.98
C ASP A 197 12.26 -17.58 5.81
N CYS A 198 12.19 -16.93 4.64
CA CYS A 198 12.98 -17.25 3.44
C CYS A 198 14.04 -16.16 3.16
N ASP A 199 15.22 -16.52 2.66
CA ASP A 199 16.28 -15.54 2.30
C ASP A 199 16.02 -14.80 0.96
N GLU A 200 14.75 -14.71 0.54
CA GLU A 200 14.36 -14.04 -0.71
C GLU A 200 13.88 -12.60 -0.51
N GLY A 201 13.54 -12.20 0.72
CA GLY A 201 12.89 -10.91 1.02
C GLY A 201 13.62 -9.69 0.45
N ARG A 202 14.96 -9.69 0.46
CA ARG A 202 15.78 -8.62 -0.12
C ARG A 202 15.57 -8.46 -1.62
N ASN A 203 15.58 -9.58 -2.37
CA ASN A 203 15.41 -9.57 -3.83
C ASN A 203 14.00 -9.11 -4.20
N ILE A 204 12.98 -9.61 -3.50
CA ILE A 204 11.59 -9.26 -3.76
C ILE A 204 11.31 -7.79 -3.44
N ALA A 205 11.85 -7.26 -2.33
CA ALA A 205 11.74 -5.84 -2.03
C ALA A 205 12.38 -4.96 -3.12
N ARG A 206 13.51 -5.38 -3.69
CA ARG A 206 14.17 -4.68 -4.82
C ARG A 206 13.33 -4.69 -6.08
N ARG A 207 12.76 -5.84 -6.44
CA ARG A 207 11.86 -5.97 -7.60
C ARG A 207 10.61 -5.11 -7.45
N HIS A 208 10.01 -5.10 -6.26
CA HIS A 208 8.83 -4.28 -5.96
C HIS A 208 9.14 -2.78 -6.06
N ALA A 209 10.24 -2.32 -5.49
CA ALA A 209 10.65 -0.93 -5.61
C ALA A 209 10.90 -0.51 -7.07
N ARG A 210 11.54 -1.38 -7.87
CA ARG A 210 11.72 -1.15 -9.31
C ARG A 210 10.37 -1.10 -10.05
N TYR A 211 9.47 -2.04 -9.77
CA TYR A 211 8.14 -2.02 -10.35
C TYR A 211 7.40 -0.71 -10.05
N VAL A 212 7.42 -0.24 -8.79
CA VAL A 212 6.82 1.04 -8.40
C VAL A 212 7.49 2.21 -9.12
N GLN A 213 8.82 2.21 -9.22
CA GLN A 213 9.56 3.24 -9.95
C GLN A 213 9.17 3.29 -11.43
N ASP A 214 9.14 2.14 -12.10
CA ASP A 214 8.80 2.02 -13.51
C ASP A 214 7.34 2.44 -13.76
N ALA A 215 6.41 1.96 -12.92
CA ALA A 215 4.99 2.30 -13.00
C ALA A 215 4.72 3.80 -12.80
N LEU A 216 5.56 4.50 -12.04
CA LEU A 216 5.46 5.94 -11.83
C LEU A 216 6.26 6.77 -12.85
N GLY A 217 7.29 6.19 -13.49
CA GLY A 217 8.23 6.87 -14.38
C GLY A 217 7.82 6.93 -15.85
N THR A 218 6.99 5.99 -16.32
CA THR A 218 6.55 5.85 -17.74
C THR A 218 5.78 7.04 -18.33
N THR A 219 5.42 8.05 -17.54
CA THR A 219 4.57 9.17 -17.99
C THR A 219 5.36 10.43 -18.42
N THR A 220 6.69 10.38 -18.52
CA THR A 220 7.51 11.59 -18.78
C THR A 220 7.64 12.02 -20.24
N ALA A 221 7.35 11.17 -21.23
CA ALA A 221 7.62 11.50 -22.63
C ALA A 221 6.38 11.57 -23.55
N GLU A 222 5.25 10.96 -23.19
CA GLU A 222 4.12 10.82 -24.14
C GLU A 222 2.82 11.55 -23.74
N SER A 223 2.70 12.04 -22.51
CA SER A 223 1.45 12.61 -21.99
C SER A 223 1.35 14.13 -22.16
N SER A 224 1.75 14.65 -23.31
CA SER A 224 1.44 16.05 -23.71
C SER A 224 0.01 16.21 -24.26
N GLY A 225 -0.87 15.24 -24.03
CA GLY A 225 -2.29 15.31 -24.36
C GLY A 225 -3.14 14.63 -23.29
N GLY A 226 -3.86 15.44 -22.50
CA GLY A 226 -4.97 15.05 -21.60
C GLY A 226 -4.78 13.80 -20.74
N SER A 227 -4.45 13.96 -19.46
CA SER A 227 -4.54 12.87 -18.47
C SER A 227 -5.97 12.29 -18.47
N GLN A 228 -6.11 11.01 -18.87
CA GLN A 228 -7.39 10.33 -18.78
C GLN A 228 -7.74 10.05 -17.31
N PRO A 229 -9.02 10.02 -16.92
CA PRO A 229 -9.44 9.70 -15.55
C PRO A 229 -8.91 8.36 -15.02
N SER A 230 -8.67 7.39 -15.90
CA SER A 230 -8.08 6.09 -15.58
C SER A 230 -6.63 6.19 -15.08
N ASP A 231 -5.82 7.11 -15.64
CA ASP A 231 -4.43 7.30 -15.20
C ASP A 231 -4.35 7.80 -13.75
N SER A 232 -5.28 8.69 -13.36
CA SER A 232 -5.31 9.23 -12.00
C SER A 232 -5.69 8.16 -10.97
N ARG A 233 -6.68 7.31 -11.29
CA ARG A 233 -7.10 6.21 -10.42
C ARG A 233 -6.00 5.17 -10.25
N ASP A 234 -5.37 4.75 -11.34
CA ASP A 234 -4.28 3.76 -11.32
C ASP A 234 -3.08 4.26 -10.50
N ARG A 235 -2.79 5.56 -10.59
CA ARG A 235 -1.74 6.20 -9.79
C ARG A 235 -2.10 6.29 -8.31
N ALA A 236 -3.35 6.62 -7.99
CA ALA A 236 -3.81 6.61 -6.60
C ALA A 236 -3.72 5.21 -5.97
N GLU A 237 -3.97 4.14 -6.74
CA GLU A 237 -3.80 2.75 -6.27
C GLU A 237 -2.32 2.41 -5.96
N LEU A 238 -1.36 3.00 -6.68
CA LEU A 238 0.07 2.84 -6.40
C LEU A 238 0.54 3.51 -5.10
N LEU A 239 -0.27 4.36 -4.46
CA LEU A 239 0.13 5.09 -3.25
C LEU A 239 0.52 4.16 -2.10
N ALA A 240 -0.25 3.09 -1.88
CA ALA A 240 0.04 2.11 -0.83
C ALA A 240 1.38 1.43 -1.08
N ASP A 241 1.64 1.04 -2.33
CA ASP A 241 2.89 0.41 -2.74
C ASP A 241 4.08 1.36 -2.72
N ALA A 242 3.90 2.62 -3.10
CA ALA A 242 4.90 3.67 -2.99
C ALA A 242 5.35 3.88 -1.54
N ARG A 243 4.41 4.04 -0.61
CA ARG A 243 4.69 4.17 0.83
C ARG A 243 5.41 2.93 1.37
N ALA A 244 4.95 1.74 1.00
CA ALA A 244 5.54 0.49 1.45
C ALA A 244 6.97 0.28 0.91
N ALA A 245 7.20 0.59 -0.36
CA ALA A 245 8.51 0.50 -0.99
C ALA A 245 9.50 1.50 -0.37
N LEU A 246 9.09 2.77 -0.16
CA LEU A 246 9.90 3.78 0.52
C LEU A 246 10.24 3.36 1.95
N THR A 247 9.24 2.95 2.73
CA THR A 247 9.46 2.49 4.11
C THR A 247 10.48 1.35 4.17
N ARG A 248 10.36 0.34 3.29
CA ARG A 248 11.33 -0.77 3.24
C ARG A 248 12.72 -0.34 2.78
N ALA A 249 12.83 0.53 1.79
CA ALA A 249 14.10 1.01 1.26
C ALA A 249 14.91 1.82 2.30
N TYR A 250 14.22 2.54 3.19
CA TYR A 250 14.85 3.30 4.28
C TYR A 250 15.06 2.49 5.55
N ALA A 251 14.26 1.44 5.79
CA ALA A 251 14.42 0.58 6.96
C ALA A 251 15.63 -0.38 6.86
N ASN A 252 16.18 -0.61 5.66
CA ASN A 252 17.23 -1.60 5.44
C ASN A 252 18.38 -1.06 4.58
N ASP A 253 19.60 -1.54 4.81
CA ASP A 253 20.80 -1.09 4.09
C ASP A 253 20.84 -1.55 2.63
N TYR A 254 20.29 -2.72 2.32
CA TYR A 254 20.16 -3.20 0.94
C TYR A 254 19.24 -2.31 0.09
N GLY A 255 18.48 -1.43 0.73
CA GLY A 255 17.63 -0.45 0.06
C GLY A 255 18.37 0.82 -0.38
N ALA A 256 19.64 1.01 0.02
CA ALA A 256 20.37 2.27 -0.16
C ALA A 256 20.39 2.75 -1.62
N GLU A 257 20.70 1.86 -2.57
CA GLU A 257 20.73 2.17 -4.01
C GLU A 257 19.36 2.61 -4.58
N MET A 258 18.26 2.26 -3.92
CA MET A 258 16.90 2.58 -4.38
C MET A 258 16.34 3.84 -3.74
N ARG A 259 16.92 4.35 -2.65
CA ARG A 259 16.35 5.46 -1.86
C ARG A 259 16.13 6.72 -2.69
N VAL A 260 17.14 7.13 -3.47
CA VAL A 260 17.09 8.34 -4.29
C VAL A 260 16.19 8.14 -5.52
N PRO A 261 16.37 7.11 -6.36
CA PRO A 261 15.54 6.92 -7.55
C PRO A 261 14.06 6.68 -7.22
N LEU A 262 13.76 5.91 -6.17
CA LEU A 262 12.39 5.63 -5.74
C LEU A 262 11.70 6.89 -5.17
N ALA A 263 12.39 7.66 -4.31
CA ALA A 263 11.81 8.89 -3.76
C ALA A 263 11.54 9.93 -4.85
N ALA A 264 12.40 10.03 -5.86
CA ALA A 264 12.19 10.89 -7.02
C ALA A 264 10.97 10.44 -7.84
N ALA A 265 10.79 9.14 -8.07
CA ALA A 265 9.63 8.61 -8.77
C ALA A 265 8.31 8.87 -8.00
N CYS A 266 8.32 8.68 -6.68
CA CYS A 266 7.15 8.93 -5.82
C CYS A 266 6.82 10.42 -5.64
N SER A 267 7.79 11.31 -5.86
CA SER A 267 7.63 12.75 -5.64
C SER A 267 6.51 13.37 -6.47
N ARG A 268 6.30 12.91 -7.71
CA ARG A 268 5.20 13.39 -8.55
C ARG A 268 3.84 12.94 -8.04
N LEU A 269 3.74 11.66 -7.64
CA LEU A 269 2.53 11.10 -7.07
C LEU A 269 2.08 11.89 -5.83
N PHE A 270 3.01 12.23 -4.93
CA PHE A 270 2.68 13.01 -3.74
C PHE A 270 2.21 14.43 -4.08
N VAL A 271 2.78 15.07 -5.10
CA VAL A 271 2.32 16.39 -5.54
C VAL A 271 0.94 16.32 -6.18
N GLU A 272 0.70 15.33 -7.06
CA GLU A 272 -0.58 15.12 -7.74
C GLU A 272 -1.72 14.83 -6.75
N LEU A 273 -1.45 14.04 -5.71
CA LEU A 273 -2.41 13.71 -4.66
C LEU A 273 -2.45 14.75 -3.52
N ASN A 274 -1.74 15.88 -3.67
CA ASN A 274 -1.63 16.95 -2.66
C ASN A 274 -1.12 16.47 -1.28
N LEU A 275 -0.33 15.40 -1.24
CA LEU A 275 0.33 14.84 -0.05
C LEU A 275 1.66 15.56 0.22
N LEU A 276 1.60 16.89 0.35
CA LEU A 276 2.80 17.75 0.36
C LEU A 276 3.75 17.45 1.52
N ASN A 277 3.24 17.09 2.70
CA ASN A 277 4.07 16.73 3.85
C ASN A 277 4.88 15.44 3.61
N GLU A 278 4.28 14.44 2.96
CA GLU A 278 5.01 13.22 2.56
C GLU A 278 6.03 13.51 1.47
N GLY A 279 5.67 14.37 0.50
CA GLY A 279 6.60 14.89 -0.49
C GLY A 279 7.85 15.53 0.15
N CYS A 280 7.66 16.44 1.10
CA CYS A 280 8.75 17.06 1.86
C CYS A 280 9.59 16.02 2.61
N LEU A 281 8.94 15.10 3.33
CA LEU A 281 9.60 14.09 4.15
C LEU A 281 10.53 13.20 3.31
N TRP A 282 10.00 12.61 2.24
CA TRP A 282 10.76 11.67 1.41
C TRP A 282 11.78 12.38 0.53
N ALA A 283 11.48 13.59 0.02
CA ALA A 283 12.43 14.36 -0.76
C ALA A 283 13.64 14.80 0.08
N SER A 284 13.39 15.30 1.29
CA SER A 284 14.47 15.70 2.22
C SER A 284 15.34 14.52 2.62
N ARG A 285 14.73 13.36 2.91
CA ARG A 285 15.47 12.13 3.24
C ARG A 285 16.36 11.65 2.08
N ALA A 286 15.87 11.72 0.85
CA ALA A 286 16.64 11.32 -0.33
C ALA A 286 17.80 12.29 -0.62
N LEU A 287 17.55 13.60 -0.53
CA LEU A 287 18.59 14.61 -0.72
C LEU A 287 19.70 14.52 0.33
N ALA A 288 19.38 14.09 1.55
CA ALA A 288 20.37 13.90 2.62
C ALA A 288 21.34 12.74 2.38
N VAL A 289 21.00 11.80 1.50
CA VAL A 289 21.83 10.63 1.15
C VAL A 289 22.29 10.64 -0.32
N LEU A 290 22.21 11.80 -0.97
CA LEU A 290 22.61 11.97 -2.36
C LEU A 290 24.11 11.71 -2.52
N ASP A 291 24.48 10.81 -3.42
CA ASP A 291 25.86 10.53 -3.78
C ASP A 291 26.30 11.32 -5.02
N ASP A 292 27.57 11.18 -5.39
CA ASP A 292 28.13 11.88 -6.55
C ASP A 292 27.52 11.42 -7.88
N THR A 293 26.97 10.20 -7.93
CA THR A 293 26.31 9.68 -9.15
C THR A 293 24.93 10.28 -9.37
N SER A 294 24.23 10.62 -8.28
CA SER A 294 22.89 11.19 -8.30
C SER A 294 22.89 12.72 -8.31
N ARG A 295 24.02 13.36 -8.00
CA ARG A 295 24.16 14.83 -8.02
C ARG A 295 24.09 15.39 -9.44
N GLY A 296 23.24 16.38 -9.64
CA GLY A 296 22.94 16.96 -10.95
C GLY A 296 22.08 16.07 -11.84
N SER A 297 21.61 14.93 -11.34
CA SER A 297 20.76 14.02 -12.12
C SER A 297 19.31 14.50 -12.20
N THR A 298 18.53 13.83 -13.06
CA THR A 298 17.07 14.00 -13.13
C THR A 298 16.39 13.63 -11.80
N TRP A 299 16.99 12.77 -10.98
CA TRP A 299 16.47 12.45 -9.66
C TRP A 299 16.63 13.63 -8.70
N GLU A 300 17.81 14.27 -8.62
CA GLU A 300 17.99 15.47 -7.79
C GLU A 300 17.04 16.58 -8.25
N LEU A 301 16.90 16.78 -9.57
CA LEU A 301 15.96 17.75 -10.14
C LEU A 301 14.52 17.55 -9.64
N GLU A 302 14.00 16.32 -9.70
CA GLU A 302 12.62 16.04 -9.28
C GLU A 302 12.45 16.23 -7.77
N LEU A 303 13.41 15.77 -6.96
CA LEU A 303 13.39 15.93 -5.51
C LEU A 303 13.38 17.41 -5.10
N GLN A 304 14.25 18.23 -5.70
CA GLN A 304 14.31 19.67 -5.45
C GLN A 304 13.04 20.38 -5.92
N SER A 305 12.52 19.99 -7.09
CA SER A 305 11.27 20.54 -7.63
C SER A 305 10.08 20.26 -6.71
N THR A 306 9.97 19.06 -6.15
CA THR A 306 8.91 18.68 -5.22
C THR A 306 9.08 19.35 -3.86
N LEU A 307 10.30 19.41 -3.34
CA LEU A 307 10.59 20.07 -2.08
C LEU A 307 10.25 21.58 -2.15
N GLY A 308 10.70 22.26 -3.20
CA GLY A 308 10.37 23.66 -3.45
C GLY A 308 8.86 23.88 -3.57
N HIS A 309 8.15 23.05 -4.34
CA HIS A 309 6.69 23.15 -4.45
C HIS A 309 5.97 22.96 -3.12
N ALA A 310 6.33 21.92 -2.36
CA ALA A 310 5.68 21.62 -1.10
C ALA A 310 5.94 22.70 -0.03
N PHE A 311 7.15 23.27 0.04
CA PHE A 311 7.47 24.35 0.96
C PHE A 311 6.71 25.66 0.70
N MET A 312 6.32 25.95 -0.55
CA MET A 312 5.47 27.11 -0.85
C MET A 312 4.12 27.07 -0.10
N PHE A 313 3.63 25.88 0.26
CA PHE A 313 2.33 25.70 0.93
C PHE A 313 2.45 25.25 2.38
N THR A 314 3.58 24.64 2.77
CA THR A 314 3.78 24.09 4.12
C THR A 314 4.61 25.00 5.03
N GLU A 315 5.54 25.81 4.49
CA GLU A 315 6.50 26.61 5.28
C GLU A 315 6.46 28.12 4.95
N ARG A 316 5.39 28.65 4.34
CA ARG A 316 5.21 30.09 4.04
C ARG A 316 6.41 30.75 3.34
N ASN A 317 6.86 30.21 2.21
CA ASN A 317 7.91 30.81 1.38
C ASN A 317 9.24 31.05 2.13
N SER A 318 9.78 30.02 2.78
CA SER A 318 11.07 30.06 3.48
C SER A 318 12.28 30.14 2.52
N GLU A 319 13.46 30.53 3.03
CA GLU A 319 14.73 30.46 2.28
C GLU A 319 15.00 29.05 1.72
N ARG A 320 14.54 28.01 2.43
CA ARG A 320 14.62 26.62 1.98
C ARG A 320 13.80 26.37 0.72
N CYS A 321 12.63 27.00 0.61
CA CYS A 321 11.80 26.95 -0.59
C CYS A 321 12.53 27.57 -1.78
N GLU A 322 13.08 28.77 -1.62
CA GLU A 322 13.82 29.45 -2.69
C GLU A 322 15.06 28.65 -3.10
N GLY A 323 15.83 28.16 -2.12
CA GLY A 323 17.02 27.35 -2.36
C GLY A 323 16.73 26.08 -3.14
N ALA A 324 15.66 25.35 -2.78
CA ALA A 324 15.25 24.15 -3.51
C ALA A 324 14.83 24.47 -4.95
N LEU A 325 14.02 25.52 -5.15
CA LEU A 325 13.58 25.93 -6.49
C LEU A 325 14.73 26.41 -7.38
N ARG A 326 15.68 27.19 -6.83
CA ARG A 326 16.88 27.63 -7.55
C ARG A 326 17.79 26.47 -7.90
N ARG A 327 18.04 25.57 -6.95
CA ARG A 327 18.85 24.37 -7.19
C ARG A 327 18.24 23.48 -8.28
N GLY A 328 16.92 23.28 -8.23
CA GLY A 328 16.21 22.60 -9.31
C GLY A 328 16.40 23.30 -10.66
N LEU A 329 16.34 24.64 -10.69
CA LEU A 329 16.46 25.41 -11.93
C LEU A 329 17.87 25.27 -12.54
N GLU A 330 18.91 25.36 -11.72
CA GLU A 330 20.31 25.14 -12.13
C GLU A 330 20.48 23.76 -12.80
N ILE A 331 19.90 22.71 -12.20
CA ILE A 331 19.99 21.35 -12.74
C ILE A 331 19.19 21.23 -14.04
N ALA A 332 17.98 21.79 -14.11
CA ALA A 332 17.17 21.79 -15.33
C ALA A 332 17.90 22.48 -16.50
N GLU A 333 18.60 23.58 -16.22
CA GLU A 333 19.42 24.29 -17.20
C GLU A 333 20.63 23.47 -17.66
N ALA A 334 21.34 22.84 -16.73
CA ALA A 334 22.47 21.97 -17.04
C ALA A 334 22.06 20.75 -17.88
N LEU A 335 20.85 20.20 -17.65
CA LEU A 335 20.30 19.07 -18.40
C LEU A 335 19.62 19.46 -19.72
N GLY A 336 19.43 20.76 -20.00
CA GLY A 336 18.67 21.23 -21.15
C GLY A 336 17.16 20.92 -21.09
N ASP A 337 16.63 20.62 -19.91
CA ASP A 337 15.22 20.26 -19.70
C ASP A 337 14.33 21.52 -19.68
N SER A 338 13.84 21.88 -20.86
CA SER A 338 13.02 23.08 -21.07
C SER A 338 11.69 23.02 -20.32
N PHE A 339 11.09 21.84 -20.15
CA PHE A 339 9.83 21.67 -19.44
C PHE A 339 10.00 21.97 -17.95
N ASN A 340 10.99 21.35 -17.32
CA ASN A 340 11.28 21.60 -15.90
C ASN A 340 11.79 23.02 -15.65
N LYS A 341 12.59 23.58 -16.57
CA LYS A 341 12.99 25.00 -16.51
C LYS A 341 11.76 25.93 -16.45
N PHE A 342 10.80 25.76 -17.36
CA PHE A 342 9.57 26.54 -17.35
C PHE A 342 8.78 26.35 -16.05
N ARG A 343 8.57 25.09 -15.62
CA ARG A 343 7.87 24.72 -14.38
C ARG A 343 8.47 25.41 -13.14
N LEU A 344 9.80 25.43 -13.04
CA LEU A 344 10.52 26.01 -11.91
C LEU A 344 10.53 27.54 -11.93
N LEU A 345 10.70 28.16 -13.10
CA LEU A 345 10.59 29.61 -13.25
C LEU A 345 9.19 30.13 -12.87
N ALA A 346 8.13 29.40 -13.26
CA ALA A 346 6.76 29.74 -12.88
C ALA A 346 6.58 29.68 -11.35
N ARG A 347 7.13 28.66 -10.68
CA ARG A 347 7.09 28.54 -9.21
C ARG A 347 7.90 29.63 -8.51
N LEU A 348 9.09 29.96 -9.00
CA LEU A 348 9.89 31.08 -8.49
C LEU A 348 9.17 32.42 -8.64
N ASN A 349 8.52 32.66 -9.79
CA ASN A 349 7.72 33.87 -10.00
C ASN A 349 6.59 33.98 -8.96
N MET A 350 5.89 32.88 -8.72
CA MET A 350 4.82 32.79 -7.73
C MET A 350 5.34 32.95 -6.29
N PHE A 351 6.53 32.42 -5.98
CA PHE A 351 7.22 32.62 -4.71
C PHE A 351 7.45 34.12 -4.43
N TYR A 352 8.08 34.85 -5.36
CA TYR A 352 8.39 36.28 -5.20
C TYR A 352 7.17 37.21 -5.25
N ARG A 353 6.05 36.76 -5.80
CA ARG A 353 4.80 37.55 -5.82
C ARG A 353 3.93 37.34 -4.58
N ARG A 354 4.20 36.30 -3.80
CA ARG A 354 3.44 35.95 -2.58
C ARG A 354 4.12 36.45 -1.29
N THR A 355 5.41 36.77 -1.36
CA THR A 355 6.11 37.62 -0.39
C THR A 355 5.76 39.08 -0.61
#